data_AF-A0A950TR81-F1
#
_entry.id   AF-A0A950TR81-F1
#
_cell.length_a   1.000
_cell.length_b   1.000
_cell.length_c   1.000
_cell.angle_alpha   90.00
_cell.angle_beta   90.00
_cell.angle_gamma   90.00
#
_symmetry.space_group_name_H-M   'P 1'
#
loop_
_entity.id
_entity.type
_entity.pdbx_description
1 polymer ?
#
loop_
_entity_poly.entity_id
_entity_poly.type
_entity_poly.pdbx_seq_one_letter_code
_entity_poly.pdbx_strand_id
1 'polypeptide(L)'
;QIGGSKSGIEGGEICRNTITGRDLPNGAGNLCNGIMLAGASNVNVYDNKVQGGIQSGLYFDSGRGLNVHDNTVTGFAPGGIFAVRIENVTDSVFQNNSVTKVRAGEDDRFVEIGKSSNNVYSGNRRGGVVLLRGSSEKSHQ
;
A
#
# COMPACT_ATOMS: atom_id res chain seq x y z
N GLN A 1 19.13 6.50 30.10
CA GLN A 1 17.76 6.78 29.63
C GLN A 1 17.45 5.78 28.53
N ILE A 2 16.77 4.68 28.85
CA ILE A 2 16.35 3.67 27.86
C ILE A 2 14.94 4.09 27.44
N GLY A 3 14.85 4.89 26.38
CA GLY A 3 13.57 5.35 25.82
C GLY A 3 13.25 4.55 24.57
N GLY A 4 12.18 3.78 24.58
CA GLY A 4 11.76 3.00 23.42
C GLY A 4 10.45 2.27 23.65
N SER A 5 9.34 3.00 23.80
CA SER A 5 8.01 2.44 23.61
C SER A 5 7.78 2.26 22.10
N LYS A 6 8.32 1.18 21.51
CA LYS A 6 7.92 0.75 20.16
C LYS A 6 6.49 0.23 20.24
N SER A 7 5.50 1.06 19.90
CA SER A 7 4.09 0.65 19.78
C SER A 7 3.77 0.06 18.40
N GLY A 8 4.77 -0.54 17.73
CA GLY A 8 4.66 -1.05 16.36
C GLY A 8 4.96 -2.54 16.29
N ILE A 9 4.38 -3.22 15.31
CA ILE A 9 4.70 -4.63 15.01
C ILE A 9 6.17 -4.71 14.57
N GLU A 10 6.97 -5.54 15.25
CA GLU A 10 8.37 -5.79 14.91
C GLU A 10 8.54 -7.25 14.50
N GLY A 11 8.89 -7.48 13.22
CA GLY A 11 8.93 -8.81 12.65
C GLY A 11 7.54 -9.38 12.38
N GLY A 12 7.40 -10.15 11.31
CA GLY A 12 6.15 -10.87 11.00
C GLY A 12 5.86 -10.98 9.51
N GLU A 13 4.85 -11.77 9.19
CA GLU A 13 4.41 -12.01 7.81
C GLU A 13 2.90 -11.83 7.69
N ILE A 14 2.48 -11.05 6.70
CA ILE A 14 1.10 -11.00 6.23
C ILE A 14 1.11 -11.55 4.82
N CYS A 15 0.67 -12.80 4.65
CA CYS A 15 0.77 -13.44 3.36
C CYS A 15 -0.38 -14.36 3.00
N ARG A 16 -0.59 -14.53 1.68
CA ARG A 16 -1.57 -15.46 1.10
C ARG A 16 -3.02 -15.21 1.56
N ASN A 17 -3.34 -13.96 1.92
CA ASN A 17 -4.69 -13.57 2.29
C ASN A 17 -5.52 -13.15 1.08
N THR A 18 -6.84 -13.35 1.14
CA THR A 18 -7.79 -12.67 0.25
C THR A 18 -8.68 -11.75 1.08
N ILE A 19 -8.55 -10.45 0.87
CA ILE A 19 -9.31 -9.39 1.55
C ILE A 19 -10.26 -8.79 0.52
N THR A 20 -11.56 -8.84 0.80
CA THR A 20 -12.60 -8.32 -0.10
C THR A 20 -13.42 -7.28 0.64
N GLY A 21 -13.33 -6.02 0.21
CA GLY A 21 -14.26 -4.98 0.64
C GLY A 21 -15.54 -5.01 -0.18
N ARG A 22 -16.59 -4.44 0.40
CA ARG A 22 -17.89 -4.30 -0.23
C ARG A 22 -18.09 -2.84 -0.59
N ASP A 23 -18.70 -2.59 -1.73
CA ASP A 23 -19.14 -1.24 -2.05
C ASP A 23 -20.28 -0.84 -1.13
N LEU A 24 -20.04 0.21 -0.35
CA LEU A 24 -21.11 0.84 0.38
C LEU A 24 -21.87 1.80 -0.55
N PRO A 25 -23.21 1.86 -0.45
CA PRO A 25 -24.04 2.72 -1.28
C PRO A 25 -23.94 4.22 -0.90
N ASN A 26 -23.02 4.61 -0.02
CA ASN A 26 -22.83 5.99 0.40
C ASN A 26 -21.77 6.68 -0.47
N GLY A 27 -22.05 7.91 -0.91
CA GLY A 27 -21.10 8.76 -1.64
C GLY A 27 -19.92 9.26 -0.80
N ALA A 28 -19.76 8.75 0.43
CA ALA A 28 -18.71 9.16 1.39
C ALA A 28 -17.40 8.36 1.24
N GLY A 29 -17.35 7.41 0.29
CA GLY A 29 -16.20 6.50 0.13
C GLY A 29 -16.18 5.41 1.20
N ASN A 30 -15.55 4.28 0.89
CA ASN A 30 -15.35 3.22 1.87
C ASN A 30 -14.30 3.67 2.90
N LEU A 31 -14.53 3.34 4.19
CA LEU A 31 -13.78 3.88 5.34
C LEU A 31 -12.58 3.00 5.76
N CYS A 32 -12.34 1.88 5.09
CA CYS A 32 -11.36 0.89 5.53
C CYS A 32 -10.31 0.59 4.46
N ASN A 33 -9.06 0.47 4.88
CA ASN A 33 -7.96 -0.04 4.07
C ASN A 33 -7.98 -1.57 4.04
N GLY A 34 -7.47 -2.18 2.97
CA GLY A 34 -7.32 -3.63 2.88
C GLY A 34 -6.28 -4.15 3.86
N ILE A 35 -5.01 -3.80 3.64
CA ILE A 35 -3.91 -4.05 4.59
C ILE A 35 -3.37 -2.68 5.02
N MET A 36 -3.33 -2.44 6.33
CA MET A 36 -2.73 -1.25 6.91
C MET A 36 -1.67 -1.64 7.94
N LEU A 37 -0.47 -1.09 7.80
CA LEU A 37 0.60 -1.18 8.78
C LEU A 37 1.05 0.23 9.18
N ALA A 38 0.88 0.56 10.47
CA ALA A 38 1.32 1.82 11.05
C ALA A 38 2.43 1.56 12.08
N GLY A 39 3.58 2.22 11.92
CA GLY A 39 4.73 2.07 12.82
C GLY A 39 5.40 0.68 12.78
N ALA A 40 5.10 -0.14 11.78
CA ALA A 40 5.63 -1.50 11.66
C ALA A 40 7.09 -1.50 11.21
N SER A 41 7.88 -2.47 11.69
CA SER A 41 9.28 -2.64 11.33
C SER A 41 9.60 -4.09 10.96
N ASN A 42 10.37 -4.28 9.88
CA ASN A 42 10.85 -5.61 9.44
C ASN A 42 9.72 -6.62 9.17
N VAL A 43 8.63 -6.17 8.52
CA VAL A 43 7.47 -7.01 8.20
C VAL A 43 7.47 -7.37 6.71
N ASN A 44 7.20 -8.65 6.42
CA ASN A 44 6.97 -9.14 5.06
C ASN A 44 5.47 -9.08 4.74
N VAL A 45 5.10 -8.50 3.60
CA VAL A 45 3.71 -8.48 3.11
C VAL A 45 3.70 -9.02 1.69
N TYR A 46 3.22 -10.24 1.49
CA TYR A 46 3.36 -10.89 0.18
C TYR A 46 2.25 -11.85 -0.22
N ASP A 47 2.09 -12.05 -1.52
CA ASP A 47 1.06 -12.95 -2.09
C ASP A 47 -0.36 -12.66 -1.59
N ASN A 48 -0.68 -11.42 -1.20
CA ASN A 48 -2.03 -11.07 -0.79
C ASN A 48 -2.85 -10.59 -1.99
N LYS A 49 -4.13 -10.93 -1.98
CA LYS A 49 -5.13 -10.39 -2.90
C LYS A 49 -6.07 -9.47 -2.13
N VAL A 50 -6.09 -8.21 -2.51
CA VAL A 50 -6.91 -7.17 -1.90
C VAL A 50 -7.86 -6.62 -2.97
N GLN A 51 -9.17 -6.69 -2.75
CA GLN A 51 -10.13 -6.34 -3.78
C GLN A 51 -11.41 -5.69 -3.27
N GLY A 52 -12.05 -4.88 -4.12
CA GLY A 52 -13.43 -4.41 -3.98
C GLY A 52 -13.63 -3.33 -2.91
N GLY A 53 -14.19 -2.17 -3.28
CA GLY A 53 -14.79 -1.21 -2.35
C GLY A 53 -13.98 -0.90 -1.08
N ILE A 54 -12.69 -0.63 -1.20
CA ILE A 54 -11.80 -0.27 -0.09
C ILE A 54 -11.15 1.10 -0.33
N GLN A 55 -10.75 1.78 0.73
CA GLN A 55 -10.17 3.13 0.63
C GLN A 55 -8.79 3.09 -0.03
N SER A 56 -7.84 2.40 0.60
CA SER A 56 -6.55 2.00 0.00
C SER A 56 -6.45 0.49 0.02
N GLY A 57 -5.88 -0.11 -1.03
CA GLY A 57 -5.57 -1.54 -1.03
C GLY A 57 -4.52 -1.87 0.01
N LEU A 58 -3.37 -1.21 -0.14
CA LEU A 58 -2.26 -1.31 0.80
C LEU A 58 -1.92 0.09 1.32
N TYR A 59 -1.83 0.22 2.65
CA TYR A 59 -1.43 1.46 3.30
C TYR A 59 -0.33 1.21 4.32
N PHE A 60 0.81 1.87 4.11
CA PHE A 60 1.96 1.81 5.01
C PHE A 60 2.23 3.21 5.53
N ASP A 61 2.22 3.37 6.85
CA ASP A 61 2.48 4.62 7.54
C ASP A 61 3.61 4.43 8.56
N SER A 62 4.63 5.30 8.49
CA SER A 62 5.72 5.38 9.47
C SER A 62 6.45 4.04 9.66
N GLY A 63 6.52 3.23 8.61
CA GLY A 63 7.14 1.91 8.61
C GLY A 63 8.62 1.92 8.25
N ARG A 64 9.35 0.86 8.62
CA ARG A 64 10.79 0.72 8.30
C ARG A 64 11.14 -0.73 7.94
N GLY A 65 11.99 -0.94 6.93
CA GLY A 65 12.43 -2.31 6.60
C GLY A 65 11.29 -3.21 6.13
N LEU A 66 10.26 -2.64 5.49
CA LEU A 66 9.14 -3.41 4.98
C LEU A 66 9.57 -4.11 3.69
N ASN A 67 9.15 -5.36 3.51
CA ASN A 67 9.33 -6.10 2.27
C ASN A 67 7.97 -6.48 1.70
N VAL A 68 7.50 -5.70 0.73
CA VAL A 68 6.15 -5.78 0.18
C VAL A 68 6.22 -6.28 -1.25
N HIS A 69 5.83 -7.53 -1.50
CA HIS A 69 5.99 -8.11 -2.82
C HIS A 69 4.88 -9.03 -3.30
N ASP A 70 4.71 -9.13 -4.62
CA ASP A 70 3.78 -10.06 -5.27
C ASP A 70 2.31 -9.93 -4.80
N ASN A 71 1.93 -8.77 -4.26
CA ASN A 71 0.55 -8.50 -3.88
C ASN A 71 -0.28 -8.02 -5.08
N THR A 72 -1.56 -8.34 -5.08
CA THR A 72 -2.52 -7.91 -6.11
C THR A 72 -3.60 -7.06 -5.48
N VAL A 73 -3.80 -5.84 -5.99
CA VAL A 73 -4.83 -4.89 -5.56
C VAL A 73 -5.77 -4.59 -6.73
N THR A 74 -7.07 -4.82 -6.54
CA THR A 74 -8.07 -4.58 -7.61
C THR A 74 -9.36 -3.96 -7.09
N GLY A 75 -9.76 -2.80 -7.63
CA GLY A 75 -11.03 -2.14 -7.27
C GLY A 75 -11.02 -1.50 -5.89
N PHE A 76 -11.19 -0.18 -5.87
CA PHE A 76 -11.04 0.69 -4.70
C PHE A 76 -12.07 1.82 -4.75
N ALA A 77 -12.19 2.62 -3.70
CA ALA A 77 -13.18 3.68 -3.63
C ALA A 77 -12.86 4.80 -4.67
N PRO A 78 -13.82 5.19 -5.53
CA PRO A 78 -13.67 6.38 -6.38
C PRO A 78 -13.58 7.64 -5.51
N GLY A 79 -12.80 8.65 -5.94
CA GLY A 79 -12.78 9.95 -5.27
C GLY A 79 -11.61 10.21 -4.32
N GLY A 80 -10.58 9.35 -4.33
CA GLY A 80 -9.26 9.69 -3.81
C GLY A 80 -8.95 9.09 -2.44
N ILE A 81 -8.12 8.05 -2.45
CA ILE A 81 -6.82 8.08 -1.78
C ILE A 81 -5.85 7.56 -2.83
N PHE A 82 -5.31 6.36 -2.67
CA PHE A 82 -4.41 5.71 -3.61
C PHE A 82 -4.54 4.22 -3.38
N ALA A 83 -4.52 3.42 -4.44
CA ALA A 83 -4.55 1.97 -4.29
C ALA A 83 -3.39 1.46 -3.41
N VAL A 84 -2.21 2.08 -3.53
CA VAL A 84 -1.07 1.85 -2.63
C VAL A 84 -0.54 3.18 -2.12
N ARG A 85 -0.64 3.40 -0.80
CA ARG A 85 -0.14 4.60 -0.11
C ARG A 85 1.05 4.25 0.77
N ILE A 86 2.13 5.00 0.62
CA ILE A 86 3.40 4.81 1.33
C ILE A 86 3.77 6.15 1.95
N GLU A 87 3.57 6.29 3.26
CA GLU A 87 3.72 7.55 3.97
C GLU A 87 4.72 7.42 5.11
N ASN A 88 5.72 8.31 5.15
CA ASN A 88 6.80 8.27 6.14
C ASN A 88 7.51 6.91 6.26
N VAL A 89 7.56 6.12 5.17
CA VAL A 89 8.18 4.79 5.16
C VAL A 89 9.63 4.89 4.76
N THR A 90 10.51 4.13 5.42
CA THR A 90 11.95 4.17 5.14
C THR A 90 12.57 2.80 4.94
N ASP A 91 13.68 2.77 4.20
CA ASP A 91 14.54 1.58 4.03
C ASP A 91 13.74 0.32 3.65
N SER A 92 12.74 0.45 2.77
CA SER A 92 11.78 -0.61 2.44
C SER A 92 11.79 -0.99 0.96
N VAL A 93 11.29 -2.17 0.63
CA VAL A 93 11.24 -2.72 -0.72
C VAL A 93 9.80 -2.98 -1.12
N PHE A 94 9.42 -2.49 -2.31
CA PHE A 94 8.13 -2.71 -2.94
C PHE A 94 8.35 -3.32 -4.32
N GLN A 95 8.11 -4.63 -4.45
CA GLN A 95 8.49 -5.38 -5.65
C GLN A 95 7.34 -6.20 -6.24
N ASN A 96 7.20 -6.21 -7.57
CA ASN A 96 6.26 -7.09 -8.29
C ASN A 96 4.78 -6.98 -7.88
N ASN A 97 4.38 -5.93 -7.17
CA ASN A 97 2.99 -5.72 -6.79
C ASN A 97 2.18 -5.26 -8.01
N SER A 98 0.95 -5.73 -8.15
CA SER A 98 0.06 -5.37 -9.25
C SER A 98 -1.16 -4.61 -8.75
N VAL A 99 -1.43 -3.45 -9.34
CA VAL A 99 -2.61 -2.64 -9.05
C VAL A 99 -3.42 -2.46 -10.33
N THR A 100 -4.72 -2.74 -10.26
CA THR A 100 -5.64 -2.56 -11.39
C THR A 100 -6.92 -1.88 -10.92
N LYS A 101 -7.24 -0.73 -11.50
CA LYS A 101 -8.58 -0.14 -11.36
C LYS A 101 -9.62 -0.97 -12.12
N VAL A 102 -10.81 -1.07 -11.56
CA VAL A 102 -11.97 -1.74 -12.15
C VAL A 102 -13.11 -0.77 -12.45
N ARG A 103 -13.04 0.48 -11.95
CA ARG A 103 -14.06 1.53 -12.20
C ARG A 103 -13.44 2.86 -12.63
N ALA A 104 -14.27 3.68 -13.26
CA ALA A 104 -13.91 5.08 -13.52
C ALA A 104 -13.83 5.86 -12.19
N GLY A 105 -12.83 6.74 -12.06
CA GLY A 105 -12.61 7.57 -10.86
C GLY A 105 -11.77 6.90 -9.76
N GLU A 106 -11.36 5.65 -9.95
CA GLU A 106 -10.39 4.94 -9.12
C GLU A 106 -8.94 5.35 -9.44
N ASP A 107 -8.09 5.50 -8.41
CA ASP A 107 -6.66 5.83 -8.54
C ASP A 107 -5.74 4.62 -8.28
N ASP A 108 -5.22 4.05 -9.37
CA ASP A 108 -4.39 2.85 -9.41
C ASP A 108 -2.89 3.11 -9.22
N ARG A 109 -2.51 4.28 -8.71
CA ARG A 109 -1.10 4.64 -8.47
C ARG A 109 -0.54 4.03 -7.18
N PHE A 110 0.78 3.84 -7.21
CA PHE A 110 1.63 3.76 -6.03
C PHE A 110 2.09 5.17 -5.70
N VAL A 111 1.77 5.66 -4.51
CA VAL A 111 2.11 7.03 -4.12
C VAL A 111 2.94 7.02 -2.85
N GLU A 112 4.12 7.63 -2.96
CA GLU A 112 5.04 7.84 -1.85
C GLU A 112 4.99 9.31 -1.42
N ILE A 113 4.69 9.54 -0.15
CA ILE A 113 4.54 10.89 0.44
C ILE A 113 5.24 11.02 1.78
N GLY A 114 5.29 12.25 2.30
CA GLY A 114 5.87 12.56 3.60
C GLY A 114 7.39 12.42 3.60
N LYS A 115 7.95 11.99 4.73
CA LYS A 115 9.40 11.83 4.96
C LYS A 115 9.96 10.50 4.44
N SER A 116 9.28 9.88 3.49
CA SER A 116 9.69 8.58 2.96
C SER A 116 11.03 8.67 2.22
N SER A 117 11.91 7.70 2.45
CA SER A 117 13.28 7.71 1.92
C SER A 117 13.90 6.32 1.85
N ASN A 118 14.89 6.14 0.98
CA ASN A 118 15.60 4.87 0.77
C ASN A 118 14.68 3.67 0.44
N ASN A 119 13.54 3.93 -0.18
CA ASN A 119 12.63 2.88 -0.64
C ASN A 119 12.99 2.43 -2.05
N VAL A 120 12.85 1.14 -2.32
CA VAL A 120 13.15 0.53 -3.62
C VAL A 120 11.85 0.06 -4.28
N TYR A 121 11.64 0.46 -5.54
CA TYR A 121 10.50 0.06 -6.34
C TYR A 121 10.95 -0.67 -7.61
N SER A 122 10.52 -1.92 -7.78
CA SER A 122 10.93 -2.75 -8.92
C SER A 122 9.79 -3.66 -9.38
N GLY A 123 9.58 -3.79 -10.69
CA GLY A 123 8.64 -4.76 -11.26
C GLY A 123 7.15 -4.57 -10.91
N ASN A 124 6.78 -3.52 -10.17
CA ASN A 124 5.39 -3.20 -9.85
C ASN A 124 4.62 -2.89 -11.14
N ARG A 125 3.32 -3.20 -11.17
CA ARG A 125 2.46 -3.05 -12.35
C ARG A 125 1.23 -2.21 -12.04
N ARG A 126 0.88 -1.32 -12.97
CA ARG A 126 -0.34 -0.51 -12.97
C ARG A 126 -1.16 -0.83 -14.23
N GLY A 127 -2.36 -1.39 -14.07
CA GLY A 127 -3.22 -1.76 -15.20
C GLY A 127 -2.54 -2.70 -16.21
N GLY A 128 -1.65 -3.59 -15.75
CA GLY A 128 -0.85 -4.48 -16.60
C GLY A 128 0.44 -3.86 -17.18
N VAL A 129 0.66 -2.56 -17.01
CA VAL A 129 1.90 -1.87 -17.43
C VAL A 129 2.93 -1.92 -16.32
N VAL A 130 4.16 -2.34 -16.63
CA VAL A 130 5.27 -2.31 -15.65
C VAL A 130 5.67 -0.86 -15.39
N LEU A 131 5.64 -0.47 -14.11
CA LEU A 131 6.19 0.79 -13.62
C LEU A 131 7.72 0.67 -13.65
N LEU A 132 8.39 1.50 -14.45
CA LEU A 132 9.86 1.50 -14.58
C LEU A 132 10.50 1.85 -13.22
N ARG A 133 11.68 1.28 -12.92
CA ARG A 133 12.40 1.46 -11.63
C ARG A 133 12.41 2.93 -11.19
N GLY A 134 12.02 3.18 -9.94
CA GLY A 134 12.03 4.52 -9.33
C GLY A 134 10.76 5.37 -9.55
N SER A 135 9.70 4.81 -10.12
CA SER A 135 8.44 5.52 -10.40
C SER A 135 7.42 5.51 -9.25
N SER A 136 7.89 5.68 -8.01
CA SER A 136 7.02 6.32 -7.02
C SER A 136 6.85 7.77 -7.47
N GLU A 137 5.63 8.20 -7.82
CA GLU A 137 5.35 9.63 -7.92
C GLU A 137 5.50 10.21 -6.52
N LYS A 138 6.66 10.80 -6.21
CA LYS A 138 6.80 11.61 -5.00
C LYS A 138 5.90 12.82 -5.17
N SER A 139 4.72 12.79 -4.57
CA SER A 139 3.88 13.98 -4.54
C SER A 139 4.34 14.86 -3.38
N HIS A 140 4.93 16.01 -3.72
CA HIS A 140 5.10 17.09 -2.76
C HIS A 140 3.72 17.72 -2.54
N GLN A 141 3.05 17.34 -1.45
CA GLN A 141 1.95 18.12 -0.88
C GLN A 141 2.47 18.87 0.34
#